data_AF-A0A962H8A0-F1
#
_entry.id   AF-A0A962H8A0-F1
#
_cell.length_a   1.000
_cell.length_b   1.000
_cell.length_c   1.000
_cell.angle_alpha   90.00
_cell.angle_beta   90.00
_cell.angle_gamma   90.00
#
_symmetry.space_group_name_H-M   'P 1'
#
loop_
_entity.id
_entity.type
_entity.pdbx_description
1 polymer ?
#
loop_
_entity_poly.entity_id
_entity_poly.type
_entity_poly.pdbx_seq_one_letter_code
_entity_poly.pdbx_strand_id
1 'polypeptide(L)' 'QFTYFQQAGGLECKPVTGEITYGLERLAMYLQNVENVYDLIWTSGPFGEVRYGDVFHQNEVEQSTYNFEHANVEALLHW' A
#
# COMPACT_ATOMS: atom_id res chain seq x y z
N GLN A 1 -1.22 11.31 -6.00
CA GLN A 1 -0.42 12.41 -5.45
C GLN A 1 0.52 12.90 -6.53
N PHE A 2 0.75 14.21 -6.59
CA PHE A 2 1.67 14.83 -7.53
C PHE A 2 2.56 15.80 -6.77
N THR A 3 3.86 15.57 -6.76
CA THR A 3 4.82 16.31 -5.93
C THR A 3 5.96 16.80 -6.79
N TYR A 4 6.39 18.05 -6.59
CA TYR A 4 7.65 18.55 -7.13
C TYR A 4 8.67 18.69 -6.00
N PHE A 5 9.68 17.84 -5.99
CA PHE A 5 10.72 17.84 -4.96
C PHE A 5 11.67 19.02 -5.16
N GLN A 6 11.65 19.93 -4.19
CA GLN A 6 12.62 21.03 -4.08
C GLN A 6 13.88 20.59 -3.33
N GLN A 7 13.72 19.67 -2.38
CA GLN A 7 14.79 19.21 -1.51
C GLN A 7 14.59 17.74 -1.14
N ALA A 8 15.68 16.98 -1.11
CA ALA A 8 15.71 15.60 -0.63
C ALA A 8 16.90 15.42 0.32
N GLY A 9 16.65 14.90 1.53
CA GLY A 9 17.71 14.63 2.51
C GLY A 9 18.56 15.85 2.91
N GLY A 10 18.02 17.07 2.85
CA GLY A 10 18.80 18.28 3.14
C GLY A 10 19.35 19.01 1.90
N LEU A 11 19.35 18.38 0.73
CA LEU A 11 20.01 18.89 -0.48
C LEU A 11 19.01 19.37 -1.52
N GLU A 12 19.29 20.50 -2.17
CA GLU A 12 18.44 21.04 -3.24
C GLU A 12 18.44 20.13 -4.47
N CYS A 13 17.26 19.84 -5.01
CA CYS A 13 17.10 19.08 -6.25
C CYS A 13 17.25 20.01 -7.47
N LYS A 14 18.32 19.82 -8.26
CA LYS A 14 18.54 20.56 -9.52
C LYS A 14 18.80 19.56 -10.66
N PRO A 15 17.86 19.39 -11.61
CA PRO A 15 16.55 20.05 -11.70
C PRO A 15 15.54 19.56 -10.63
N VAL A 16 14.46 20.33 -10.47
CA VAL A 16 13.31 19.95 -9.63
C VAL A 16 12.74 18.62 -10.14
N THR A 17 12.64 17.62 -9.27
CA THR A 17 12.15 16.28 -9.65
C THR A 17 10.63 16.22 -9.48
N GLY A 18 9.93 15.67 -10.46
CA GLY A 18 8.49 15.41 -10.37
C GLY A 18 8.20 13.98 -9.93
N GLU A 19 7.26 13.81 -9.01
CA GLU A 19 6.74 12.53 -8.54
C GLU A 19 5.26 12.44 -8.83
N ILE A 20 4.85 11.29 -9.36
CA ILE A 20 3.44 10.93 -9.54
C ILE A 20 3.20 9.60 -8.83
N THR A 21 2.34 9.63 -7.82
CA THR A 21 1.99 8.44 -7.04
C THR A 21 0.52 8.10 -7.26
N TYR A 22 0.28 6.89 -7.77
CA TYR A 22 -1.06 6.37 -8.00
C TYR A 22 -1.44 5.41 -6.88
N GLY A 23 -2.60 5.61 -6.26
CA GLY A 23 -3.20 4.62 -5.36
C GLY A 23 -3.87 3.55 -6.20
N LEU A 24 -3.16 2.44 -6.46
CA LEU A 24 -3.58 1.41 -7.40
C LEU A 24 -4.89 0.76 -6.97
N GLU A 25 -5.05 0.46 -5.68
CA GLU A 25 -6.25 -0.15 -5.11
C GLU A 25 -7.47 0.74 -5.36
N ARG A 26 -7.36 2.04 -5.06
CA ARG A 26 -8.46 2.99 -5.26
C ARG A 26 -8.82 3.16 -6.74
N LEU A 27 -7.81 3.20 -7.62
CA LEU A 27 -8.05 3.26 -9.06
C LEU A 27 -8.74 1.99 -9.55
N ALA A 28 -8.26 0.83 -9.15
CA ALA A 28 -8.80 -0.44 -9.58
C ALA A 28 -10.21 -0.70 -9.00
N MET A 29 -10.49 -0.24 -7.77
CA MET A 29 -11.85 -0.22 -7.21
C MET A 29 -12.82 0.59 -8.06
N TYR A 30 -12.39 1.79 -8.50
CA TYR A 30 -13.19 2.63 -9.39
C TYR A 30 -13.41 1.98 -10.76
N LEU A 31 -12.38 1.33 -11.32
CA LEU A 31 -12.46 0.65 -12.62
C LEU A 31 -13.35 -0.61 -12.56
N GLN A 32 -13.32 -1.34 -11.45
CA GLN A 32 -14.11 -2.56 -11.25
C GLN A 32 -15.47 -2.29 -10.59
N ASN A 33 -15.79 -1.03 -10.28
CA ASN A 33 -17.03 -0.59 -9.62
C ASN A 33 -17.32 -1.35 -8.30
N VAL A 34 -16.29 -1.51 -7.47
CA VAL A 34 -16.39 -2.14 -6.14
C VAL A 34 -16.13 -1.11 -5.04
N GLU A 35 -16.92 -1.18 -3.96
CA GLU A 35 -16.82 -0.24 -2.83
C GLU A 35 -15.83 -0.71 -1.75
N ASN A 36 -15.47 -1.99 -1.75
CA ASN A 36 -14.55 -2.59 -0.79
C ASN A 36 -13.29 -3.10 -1.51
N VAL A 37 -12.11 -2.77 -0.96
CA VAL A 37 -10.81 -3.21 -1.51
C VAL A 37 -10.67 -4.74 -1.48
N TYR A 38 -11.25 -5.42 -0.49
CA TYR A 38 -11.13 -6.87 -0.36
C TYR A 38 -11.91 -7.64 -1.44
N ASP A 39 -12.93 -7.01 -2.02
CA ASP A 39 -13.75 -7.60 -3.10
C ASP A 39 -13.14 -7.39 -4.49
N LEU A 40 -12.05 -6.63 -4.58
CA LEU A 40 -11.35 -6.35 -5.82
C LEU A 40 -10.78 -7.64 -6.42
N ILE A 41 -10.99 -7.87 -7.71
CA ILE A 41 -10.43 -9.03 -8.41
C ILE A 41 -8.95 -8.73 -8.69
N TRP A 42 -8.07 -9.49 -8.06
CA TRP A 42 -6.62 -9.42 -8.25
C TRP A 42 -6.19 -10.06 -9.57
N THR A 43 -6.73 -11.25 -9.85
CA THR A 43 -6.52 -11.95 -11.12
C THR A 43 -7.66 -12.90 -11.43
N SER A 44 -7.92 -13.13 -12.72
CA SER A 44 -8.84 -14.15 -13.19
C SER A 44 -8.04 -15.22 -13.93
N GLY A 45 -8.04 -16.44 -13.39
CA GLY A 45 -7.23 -17.54 -13.88
C GLY A 45 -8.06 -18.78 -14.26
N PRO A 46 -7.41 -19.84 -14.77
CA PRO A 46 -8.09 -21.07 -15.15
C PRO A 46 -8.76 -21.82 -13.98
N PHE A 47 -8.46 -21.42 -12.74
CA PHE A 47 -9.02 -22.00 -11.51
C PHE A 47 -10.05 -21.08 -10.82
N GLY A 48 -10.44 -19.97 -11.45
CA GLY A 48 -11.39 -19.00 -10.90
C GLY A 48 -10.79 -17.62 -10.68
N GLU A 49 -11.59 -16.74 -10.08
CA GLU A 49 -11.19 -15.39 -9.68
C GLU A 49 -10.51 -15.43 -8.31
N VAL A 50 -9.39 -14.72 -8.20
CA VAL A 50 -8.70 -14.48 -6.93
C VAL A 50 -8.95 -13.03 -6.54
N ARG A 51 -9.49 -12.81 -5.34
CA ARG A 51 -9.74 -11.47 -4.80
C ARG A 51 -8.54 -10.95 -4.04
N TYR A 52 -8.46 -9.63 -3.90
CA TYR A 52 -7.44 -8.97 -3.09
C TYR A 52 -7.51 -9.44 -1.63
N GLY A 53 -8.72 -9.68 -1.11
CA GLY A 53 -8.93 -10.25 0.22
C GLY A 53 -8.30 -11.63 0.40
N ASP A 54 -8.35 -12.50 -0.61
CA ASP A 54 -7.77 -13.85 -0.53
C ASP A 54 -6.25 -13.82 -0.36
N VAL A 55 -5.61 -12.74 -0.83
CA VAL A 55 -4.14 -12.59 -0.80
C VAL A 55 -3.68 -11.78 0.40
N PHE A 56 -4.35 -10.67 0.72
CA PHE A 56 -3.84 -9.66 1.65
C PHE A 56 -4.62 -9.52 2.95
N HIS A 57 -5.83 -10.09 3.07
CA HIS A 57 -6.64 -9.90 4.28
C HIS A 57 -5.96 -10.47 5.54
N GLN A 58 -5.41 -11.69 5.45
CA GLN A 58 -4.70 -12.29 6.58
C GLN A 58 -3.47 -11.46 6.98
N ASN A 59 -2.69 -10.99 5.99
CA ASN A 59 -1.55 -10.15 6.24
C ASN A 59 -1.94 -8.82 6.91
N GLU A 60 -3.03 -8.19 6.48
CA GLU A 60 -3.53 -6.95 7.08
C GLU A 60 -3.87 -7.15 8.56
N VAL A 61 -4.55 -8.25 8.91
CA VAL A 61 -4.92 -8.59 10.29
C VAL A 61 -3.68 -8.88 11.14
N GLU A 62 -2.78 -9.71 10.63
CA GLU A 62 -1.54 -10.08 11.34
C GLU A 62 -0.63 -8.87 11.57
N GLN A 63 -0.41 -8.06 10.55
CA GLN A 63 0.41 -6.85 10.65
C GLN A 63 -0.22 -5.82 11.56
N SER A 64 -1.54 -5.61 11.49
CA SER A 64 -2.24 -4.70 12.41
C SER A 64 -2.09 -5.17 13.86
N THR A 65 -2.32 -6.46 14.12
CA THR A 65 -2.20 -7.03 15.47
C THR A 65 -0.77 -6.91 15.98
N TYR A 66 0.23 -7.22 15.15
CA TYR A 66 1.62 -7.04 15.53
C TYR A 66 1.96 -5.57 15.83
N ASN A 67 1.62 -4.65 14.93
CA ASN A 67 1.96 -3.24 15.06
C ASN A 67 1.32 -2.59 16.29
N PHE A 68 0.10 -2.97 16.67
CA PHE A 68 -0.62 -2.37 17.78
C PHE A 68 -0.44 -3.10 19.12
N GLU A 69 -0.34 -4.44 19.12
CA GLU A 69 -0.45 -5.24 20.35
C GLU A 69 0.82 -6.02 20.71
N HIS A 70 1.65 -6.39 19.74
CA HIS A 70 2.77 -7.31 19.97
C HIS A 70 4.15 -6.74 19.63
N ALA A 71 4.23 -5.56 19.04
CA ALA A 71 5.49 -4.93 18.69
C ALA A 71 6.36 -4.72 19.94
N ASN A 72 7.55 -5.31 19.93
CA ASN A 72 8.53 -5.10 20.99
C ASN A 72 9.19 -3.73 20.82
N VAL A 73 8.61 -2.72 21.47
CA VAL A 73 9.07 -1.33 21.40
C VAL A 73 10.52 -1.18 21.88
N GLU A 74 10.92 -1.93 22.91
CA GLU A 74 12.29 -1.88 23.43
C GLU A 74 13.30 -2.37 22.37
N ALA A 75 13.04 -3.53 21.75
CA ALA A 75 13.87 -4.04 20.66
C ALA A 75 13.89 -3.11 19.43
N LEU A 76 12.79 -2.41 19.13
CA LEU A 76 12.73 -1.44 18.03
C LEU A 76 13.54 -0.16 18.30
N LEU A 77 13.67 0.24 19.56
CA LEU A 77 14.42 1.44 19.95
C LEU A 77 15.90 1.17 20.23
N HIS A 78 16.25 -0.08 20.56
CA HIS A 78 17.63 -0.51 20.76
C HIS A 78 18.21 -1.07 19.44
N TRP A 79 18.67 -0.16 18.58
CA TRP A 79 19.50 -0.45 17.40
C TRP A 79 20.96 -0.06 17.64
#